data_AF-A0A970ANH3-F1
#
_entry.id   AF-A0A970ANH3-F1
#
_cell.length_a   1.000
_cell.length_b   1.000
_cell.length_c   1.000
_cell.angle_alpha   90.00
_cell.angle_beta   90.00
_cell.angle_gamma   90.00
#
_symmetry.space_group_name_H-M   'P 1'
#
loop_
_entity.id
_entity.type
_entity.pdbx_description
1 polymer ?
#
loop_
_entity_poly.entity_id
_entity_poly.type
_entity_poly.pdbx_seq_one_letter_code
_entity_poly.pdbx_strand_id
1 'polypeptide(L)' 'MTVSDTNSPKISVEAIAQRILAFRQITPLDRRLLKSAVLSKKSLDEKDKFQIQRVCQGIQNGLILVVE' A
#
# COMPACT_ATOMS: atom_id res chain seq x y z
N MET A 1 6.77 -23.73 22.11
CA MET A 1 5.80 -22.70 21.68
C MET A 1 6.16 -22.31 20.25
N THR A 2 5.55 -22.95 19.26
CA THR A 2 5.65 -22.53 17.87
C THR A 2 4.72 -21.34 17.70
N VAL A 3 5.28 -20.16 17.46
CA VAL A 3 4.51 -18.98 17.11
C VAL A 3 3.76 -19.29 15.83
N SER A 4 2.43 -19.43 15.94
CA SER A 4 1.56 -19.54 14.78
C SER A 4 1.77 -18.28 13.95
N ASP A 5 2.34 -18.44 12.76
CA ASP A 5 2.34 -17.40 11.74
C ASP A 5 0.87 -17.03 11.52
N THR A 6 0.47 -15.94 12.17
CA THR A 6 -0.84 -15.35 11.93
C THR A 6 -0.85 -15.04 10.44
N ASN A 7 -1.65 -15.79 9.71
CA ASN A 7 -1.96 -15.58 8.30
C ASN A 7 -2.64 -14.22 8.19
N SER A 8 -1.85 -13.15 8.33
CA SER A 8 -2.30 -11.79 8.17
C SER A 8 -2.89 -11.74 6.77
N PRO A 9 -4.17 -11.40 6.61
CA PRO A 9 -4.77 -11.35 5.28
C PRO A 9 -3.83 -10.51 4.41
N LYS A 10 -3.30 -11.12 3.34
CA LYS A 10 -2.38 -10.45 2.42
C LYS A 10 -3.21 -9.40 1.66
N ILE A 11 -3.37 -8.23 2.28
CA ILE A 11 -4.06 -7.10 1.66
C ILE A 11 -3.26 -6.74 0.41
N SER A 12 -3.95 -6.71 -0.73
CA SER A 12 -3.32 -6.41 -2.01
C SER A 12 -2.88 -4.94 -2.09
N VAL A 13 -1.88 -4.67 -2.93
CA VAL A 13 -1.43 -3.29 -3.25
C VAL A 13 -2.60 -2.45 -3.75
N GLU A 14 -3.48 -3.04 -4.57
CA GLU A 14 -4.69 -2.38 -5.09
C GLU A 14 -5.64 -1.93 -3.97
N ALA A 15 -5.94 -2.79 -3.00
CA ALA A 15 -6.83 -2.44 -1.90
C ALA A 15 -6.26 -1.30 -1.04
N ILE A 16 -4.95 -1.31 -0.80
CA ILE A 16 -4.28 -0.25 -0.04
C ILE A 16 -4.28 1.06 -0.84
N ALA A 17 -3.98 1.00 -2.14
CA ALA A 17 -4.01 2.17 -3.02
C ALA A 17 -5.41 2.79 -3.11
N GLN A 18 -6.46 1.97 -3.23
CA GLN A 18 -7.85 2.44 -3.21
C GLN A 18 -8.20 3.13 -1.90
N ARG A 19 -7.78 2.56 -0.76
CA ARG A 19 -7.96 3.19 0.55
C ARG A 19 -7.29 4.56 0.61
N ILE A 20 -6.02 4.67 0.23
CA ILE A 20 -5.28 5.93 0.20
C ILE A 20 -5.99 6.96 -0.68
N LEU A 21 -6.44 6.56 -1.88
CA LEU A 21 -7.10 7.44 -2.82
C LEU A 21 -8.48 7.91 -2.31
N ALA A 22 -9.21 7.05 -1.61
CA ALA A 22 -10.50 7.41 -1.02
C ALA A 22 -10.34 8.44 0.11
N PHE A 23 -9.37 8.22 1.00
CA PHE A 23 -9.13 9.14 2.12
C PHE A 23 -8.20 10.31 1.78
N ARG A 24 -7.63 10.33 0.58
CA ARG A 24 -6.64 11.33 0.11
C ARG A 24 -5.47 11.50 1.07
N GLN A 25 -5.09 10.43 1.74
CA GLN A 25 -4.02 10.44 2.73
C GLN A 25 -3.27 9.11 2.79
N ILE A 26 -1.96 9.19 3.06
CA ILE A 26 -1.12 8.04 3.40
C ILE A 26 -0.86 8.09 4.90
N THR A 27 -1.52 7.19 5.63
CA THR A 27 -1.30 7.04 7.08
C THR A 27 -0.09 6.16 7.38
N PRO A 28 0.44 6.17 8.61
CA PRO A 28 1.49 5.23 9.04
C PRO A 28 1.10 3.77 8.84
N LEU A 29 -0.19 3.43 9.00
CA LEU A 29 -0.71 2.10 8.74
C LEU A 29 -0.61 1.74 7.24
N ASP A 30 -1.04 2.64 6.35
CA ASP A 30 -0.94 2.42 4.90
C ASP A 30 0.50 2.16 4.45
N ARG A 31 1.45 2.92 5.01
CA ARG A 31 2.88 2.72 4.78
C ARG A 31 3.35 1.33 5.16
N ARG A 32 2.98 0.86 6.37
CA ARG A 32 3.33 -0.48 6.85
C ARG A 32 2.71 -1.56 5.98
N LEU A 33 1.45 -1.40 5.60
CA LEU A 33 0.73 -2.33 4.72
C LEU A 33 1.35 -2.39 3.32
N LEU A 34 1.62 -1.24 2.69
CA LEU A 34 2.29 -1.18 1.38
C LEU A 34 3.66 -1.83 1.43
N LYS A 35 4.47 -1.52 2.45
CA LYS A 35 5.80 -2.12 2.62
C LYS A 35 5.69 -3.64 2.76
N SER A 36 4.79 -4.13 3.60
CA SER A 36 4.57 -5.57 3.78
C SER A 36 4.10 -6.23 2.48
N ALA A 37 3.14 -5.63 1.77
CA ALA A 37 2.61 -6.16 0.53
C ALA A 37 3.69 -6.26 -0.55
N VAL A 38 4.48 -5.21 -0.73
CA VAL A 38 5.58 -5.16 -1.72
C VAL A 38 6.68 -6.16 -1.38
N LEU A 39 7.13 -6.23 -0.12
CA LEU A 39 8.20 -7.14 0.29
C LEU A 39 7.77 -8.62 0.24
N SER A 40 6.47 -8.91 0.37
CA SER A 40 5.95 -10.27 0.28
C SER A 40 5.95 -10.84 -1.14
N LYS A 41 6.12 -9.98 -2.16
CA LYS A 41 6.14 -10.37 -3.57
C LYS A 41 7.58 -10.46 -4.08
N LYS A 42 7.85 -11.48 -4.92
CA LYS A 42 9.14 -11.62 -5.62
C LYS A 42 9.36 -10.50 -6.65
N SER A 43 8.28 -10.02 -7.26
CA SER A 43 8.28 -8.91 -8.22
C SER A 43 6.91 -8.22 -8.21
N LEU A 44 6.90 -6.93 -8.55
CA LEU A 44 5.65 -6.19 -8.78
C LEU A 44 5.19 -6.41 -10.21
N ASP A 45 3.93 -6.82 -10.37
CA ASP A 45 3.31 -6.91 -11.69
C ASP A 45 2.91 -5.51 -12.21
N GLU A 46 2.50 -5.43 -13.47
CA GLU A 46 2.11 -4.15 -14.08
C GLU A 46 0.90 -3.51 -13.38
N LYS A 47 0.01 -4.31 -12.79
CA LYS A 47 -1.15 -3.81 -12.06
C LYS A 47 -0.71 -3.14 -10.75
N ASP A 48 0.19 -3.76 -10.00
CA ASP A 48 0.77 -3.19 -8.80
C ASP A 48 1.50 -1.87 -9.11
N LYS A 49 2.35 -1.88 -10.14
CA LYS A 49 3.09 -0.68 -10.59
C LYS A 49 2.14 0.45 -10.94
N PHE A 50 1.08 0.16 -11.69
CA PHE A 50 0.06 1.14 -12.05
C PHE A 50 -0.62 1.73 -10.80
N GLN A 51 -1.01 0.92 -9.82
CA GLN A 51 -1.64 1.42 -8.60
C GLN A 51 -0.68 2.29 -7.77
N ILE A 52 0.58 1.87 -7.63
CA ILE A 52 1.62 2.66 -6.95
C ILE A 52 1.83 3.99 -7.67
N GLN A 53 1.93 3.98 -9.01
CA GLN A 53 2.11 5.19 -9.79
C GLN A 53 0.97 6.19 -9.60
N ARG A 54 -0.29 5.73 -9.55
CA ARG A 54 -1.44 6.61 -9.28
C ARG A 54 -1.35 7.28 -7.91
N VAL A 55 -0.93 6.54 -6.88
CA VAL A 55 -0.70 7.11 -5.55
C VAL A 55 0.44 8.13 -5.60
N CYS A 56 1.57 7.80 -6.23
CA CYS A 56 2.70 8.73 -6.39
C CYS A 56 2.30 10.02 -7.11
N GLN A 57 1.55 9.93 -8.20
CA GLN A 57 1.02 11.10 -8.93
C GLN A 57 0.10 11.94 -8.04
N GLY A 58 -0.75 11.29 -7.24
CA GLY A 58 -1.60 11.98 -6.28
C GLY A 58 -0.80 12.77 -5.24
N ILE A 59 0.32 12.23 -4.76
CA ILE A 59 1.23 12.95 -3.86
C ILE A 59 1.89 14.13 -4.59
N GLN A 60 2.47 13.89 -5.77
CA GLN A 60 3.18 14.91 -6.55
C GLN A 60 2.29 16.10 -6.91
N ASN A 61 1.02 15.85 -7.20
CA ASN A 61 0.05 16.88 -7.54
C ASN A 61 -0.59 17.54 -6.30
N GLY A 62 -0.17 17.20 -5.08
CA GLY A 62 -0.74 17.73 -3.83
C GLY A 62 -2.16 17.23 -3.52
N LEU A 63 -2.63 16.18 -4.18
CA LEU A 63 -3.95 15.59 -3.99
C LEU A 63 -4.00 14.54 -2.88
N ILE A 64 -2.84 14.04 -2.44
CA ILE A 64 -2.72 13.05 -1.38
C ILE A 64 -1.74 13.59 -0.34
N LEU A 65 -2.23 13.74 0.89
CA LEU A 65 -1.40 14.16 2.02
C LEU A 65 -0.65 12.96 2.58
N VAL A 66 0.60 13.18 2.99
CA VAL A 66 1.37 12.18 3.73
C VAL A 66 1.31 12.54 5.21
N VAL A 67 0.72 11.67 6.03
CA VAL A 67 0.49 11.94 7.46
C VAL A 67 1.54 11.24 8.32
N GLU A 68 2.15 11.95 9.27
CA GLU A 68 3.18 11.43 10.18
C GLU A 68 2.61 10.50 11.28
#